data_AF-A0A2E9E3K9-F1
#
_entry.id   AF-A0A2E9E3K9-F1
#
_cell.length_a   1.000
_cell.length_b   1.000
_cell.length_c   1.000
_cell.angle_alpha   90.00
_cell.angle_beta   90.00
_cell.angle_gamma   90.00
#
_symmetry.space_group_name_H-M   'P 1'
#
loop_
_entity.id
_entity.type
_entity.pdbx_description
1 polymer ?
#
loop_
_entity_poly.entity_id
_entity_poly.type
_entity_poly.pdbx_seq_one_letter_code
_entity_poly.pdbx_strand_id
1 'polypeptide(L)'
;MCVNVRPAGHPRGCCTEKGSLELRAYMKNRAKELGLNDIRINASQCLDRCERGPVLVIYPEGVWYRCESKEDIEEILRVHLVEGGRVGRLLIEND
;
A
#
# COMPACT_ATOMS: atom_id res chain seq x y z
N MET A 1 0.35 5.05 0.37
CA MET A 1 -0.82 4.16 0.58
C MET A 1 -2.08 5.00 0.69
N CYS A 2 -3.16 4.59 0.02
CA CYS A 2 -4.46 5.25 0.08
C CYS A 2 -5.11 5.05 1.45
N VAL A 3 -5.45 6.14 2.13
CA VAL A 3 -6.19 6.18 3.42
C VAL A 3 -7.50 6.96 3.30
N ASN A 4 -8.04 7.02 2.09
CA ASN A 4 -9.31 7.71 1.82
C ASN A 4 -10.47 7.02 2.55
N VAL A 5 -11.36 7.83 3.11
CA VAL A 5 -12.62 7.42 3.76
C VAL A 5 -13.80 7.84 2.87
N ARG A 6 -14.85 7.02 2.82
CA ARG A 6 -16.14 7.37 2.22
C ARG A 6 -17.27 7.08 3.23
N PRO A 7 -18.47 7.63 3.04
CA PRO A 7 -19.63 7.25 3.84
C PRO A 7 -19.90 5.74 3.74
N ALA A 8 -20.38 5.15 4.84
CA ALA A 8 -20.76 3.74 4.87
C ALA A 8 -21.76 3.42 3.76
N GLY A 9 -21.56 2.28 3.09
CA GLY A 9 -22.43 1.84 1.98
C GLY A 9 -22.16 2.53 0.64
N HIS A 10 -21.13 3.37 0.53
CA HIS A 10 -20.73 3.93 -0.77
C HIS A 10 -20.43 2.79 -1.77
N PRO A 11 -20.95 2.82 -3.01
CA PRO A 11 -20.92 1.66 -3.92
C PRO A 11 -19.51 1.18 -4.28
N ARG A 12 -18.52 2.09 -4.32
CA ARG A 12 -17.11 1.75 -4.56
C ARG A 12 -16.32 1.34 -3.30
N GLY A 13 -16.90 1.49 -2.11
CA GLY A 13 -16.20 1.41 -0.82
C GLY A 13 -15.03 2.39 -0.72
N CYS A 14 -14.12 2.16 0.23
CA CYS A 14 -12.87 2.93 0.35
C CYS A 14 -11.73 2.11 0.96
N CYS A 15 -10.49 2.59 0.87
CA CYS A 15 -9.34 1.84 1.38
C CYS A 15 -9.29 1.77 2.91
N THR A 16 -9.80 2.80 3.60
CA THR A 16 -9.82 2.80 5.07
C THR A 16 -10.76 1.74 5.65
N GLU A 17 -11.95 1.57 5.07
CA GLU A 17 -12.87 0.47 5.45
C GLU A 17 -12.26 -0.92 5.20
N LYS A 18 -11.25 -1.00 4.32
CA LYS A 18 -10.49 -2.22 4.03
C LYS A 18 -9.20 -2.34 4.85
N GLY A 19 -9.02 -1.53 5.90
CA GLY A 19 -7.90 -1.66 6.85
C GLY A 19 -6.64 -0.85 6.52
N SER A 20 -6.66 0.04 5.52
CA SER A 20 -5.43 0.72 5.07
C SER A 20 -4.76 1.64 6.10
N LEU A 21 -5.51 2.16 7.08
CA LEU A 21 -4.92 2.97 8.15
C LEU A 21 -3.93 2.17 9.01
N GLU A 22 -4.31 0.95 9.41
CA GLU A 22 -3.45 0.08 10.21
C GLU A 22 -2.25 -0.38 9.38
N LEU A 23 -2.49 -0.82 8.14
CA LEU A 23 -1.42 -1.27 7.23
C LEU A 23 -0.40 -0.16 6.95
N ARG A 24 -0.84 1.09 6.77
CA ARG A 24 0.07 2.23 6.59
C ARG A 24 0.90 2.49 7.84
N ALA A 25 0.28 2.46 9.01
CA ALA A 25 0.97 2.68 10.28
C ALA A 25 2.03 1.61 10.50
N TYR A 26 1.69 0.35 10.25
CA TYR A 26 2.61 -0.77 10.28
C TYR A 26 3.77 -0.58 9.30
N MET A 27 3.48 -0.31 8.02
CA MET A 27 4.49 -0.08 6.98
C MET A 27 5.47 1.04 7.35
N LYS A 28 4.97 2.14 7.93
CA LYS A 28 5.80 3.28 8.35
C LYS A 28 6.75 2.88 9.48
N ASN A 29 6.26 2.20 10.51
CA ASN A 29 7.08 1.78 11.64
C ASN A 29 8.12 0.74 11.19
N ARG A 30 7.69 -0.22 10.38
CA ARG A 30 8.55 -1.28 9.90
C ARG A 30 9.66 -0.79 8.98
N ALA A 31 9.36 0.13 8.06
CA ALA A 31 10.38 0.76 7.21
C ALA A 31 11.47 1.45 8.05
N LYS A 32 11.10 2.08 9.17
CA LYS A 32 12.06 2.67 10.11
C LYS A 32 12.92 1.61 10.81
N GLU A 33 12.32 0.52 11.26
CA GLU A 33 13.07 -0.61 11.88
C GLU A 33 14.06 -1.26 10.92
N LEU A 34 13.72 -1.33 9.63
CA LEU A 34 14.60 -1.84 8.57
C LEU A 34 15.67 -0.84 8.14
N GLY A 35 15.69 0.38 8.68
CA GLY A 35 16.67 1.41 8.33
C GLY A 35 16.48 2.04 6.96
N LEU A 36 15.27 1.97 6.38
CA LEU A 36 14.91 2.56 5.08
C LEU A 36 14.71 4.08 5.20
N ASN A 37 15.80 4.81 5.49
CA ASN A 37 15.78 6.23 5.85
C ASN A 37 15.57 7.17 4.65
N ASP A 38 15.83 6.70 3.44
CA ASP A 38 15.66 7.41 2.16
C ASP A 38 14.26 7.22 1.55
N ILE A 39 13.40 6.42 2.19
CA ILE A 39 12.05 6.12 1.71
C ILE A 39 11.00 6.84 2.55
N ARG A 40 10.08 7.53 1.87
CA ARG A 40 8.94 8.21 2.53
C ARG A 40 7.65 7.41 2.41
N ILE A 41 7.15 6.90 3.53
CA ILE A 41 5.82 6.31 3.61
C ILE A 41 4.75 7.39 3.79
N ASN A 42 4.02 7.70 2.70
CA ASN A 42 2.99 8.75 2.68
C ASN A 42 1.55 8.21 2.73
N ALA A 43 0.65 9.00 3.34
CA ALA A 43 -0.80 8.84 3.22
C ALA A 43 -1.25 9.57 1.94
N SER A 44 -1.94 8.86 1.06
CA SER A 44 -2.63 9.47 -0.08
C SER A 44 -4.15 9.45 0.14
N GLN A 45 -4.85 10.31 -0.59
CA GLN A 45 -6.29 10.17 -0.78
C GLN A 45 -6.58 9.14 -1.89
N CYS A 46 -7.81 9.13 -2.38
CA CYS A 46 -8.28 8.20 -3.40
C CYS A 46 -7.31 8.16 -4.60
N LEU A 47 -6.89 6.96 -4.98
CA LEU A 47 -6.04 6.68 -6.15
C LEU A 47 -6.84 6.03 -7.29
N ASP A 48 -8.16 6.22 -7.27
CA ASP A 48 -9.14 5.73 -8.25
C ASP A 48 -9.22 4.21 -8.49
N ARG A 49 -8.55 3.40 -7.65
CA ARG A 49 -8.58 1.93 -7.70
C ARG A 49 -9.32 1.33 -6.49
N CYS A 50 -10.48 1.88 -6.14
CA CYS A 50 -11.20 1.51 -4.91
C CYS A 50 -11.55 0.01 -4.84
N GLU A 51 -11.93 -0.58 -5.97
CA GLU A 51 -12.32 -1.98 -6.14
C GLU A 51 -11.15 -2.92 -5.83
N ARG A 52 -9.92 -2.50 -6.13
CA ARG A 52 -8.68 -3.23 -5.87
C ARG A 52 -8.01 -2.85 -4.54
N GLY A 53 -8.65 -2.01 -3.72
CA GLY A 53 -8.10 -1.56 -2.43
C GLY A 53 -7.99 -2.66 -1.37
N PRO A 54 -7.16 -2.49 -0.32
CA PRO A 54 -6.28 -1.35 -0.06
C PRO A 54 -5.15 -1.22 -1.09
N VAL A 55 -4.96 -0.01 -1.63
CA VAL A 55 -3.94 0.23 -2.66
C VAL A 55 -2.79 1.11 -2.17
N LEU A 56 -1.59 0.79 -2.63
CA LEU A 56 -0.43 1.66 -2.56
C LEU A 56 0.29 1.69 -3.91
N VAL A 57 1.02 2.78 -4.13
CA VAL A 57 1.89 2.97 -5.29
C VAL A 57 3.29 3.33 -4.79
N ILE A 58 4.31 2.77 -5.42
CA ILE A 58 5.73 3.06 -5.16
C ILE A 58 6.28 3.85 -6.34
N TYR A 59 6.85 5.02 -6.03
CA TYR A 59 7.53 5.90 -6.98
C TYR A 59 9.04 5.84 -6.74
N PRO A 60 9.88 6.10 -7.78
CA PRO A 60 9.52 6.61 -9.11
C PRO A 60 8.97 5.56 -10.10
N GLU A 61 9.01 4.28 -9.74
CA GLU A 61 8.73 3.16 -10.67
C GLU A 61 7.26 3.05 -11.12
N GLY A 62 6.33 3.68 -10.39
CA GLY A 62 4.91 3.63 -10.73
C GLY A 62 4.29 2.24 -10.51
N VAL A 63 4.79 1.50 -9.53
CA VAL A 63 4.37 0.12 -9.25
C VAL A 63 3.23 0.13 -8.26
N TRP A 64 2.15 -0.58 -8.59
CA TRP A 64 0.92 -0.62 -7.82
C TRP A 64 0.76 -1.97 -7.13
N TYR A 65 0.41 -1.93 -5.85
CA TYR A 65 0.11 -3.11 -5.05
C TYR A 65 -1.27 -3.02 -4.41
N ARG A 66 -1.94 -4.17 -4.34
CA ARG A 66 -2.99 -4.43 -3.36
C ARG A 66 -2.34 -5.14 -2.19
N CYS A 67 -2.61 -4.69 -0.96
CA CYS A 67 -2.10 -5.32 0.25
C CYS A 67 -3.23 -5.44 1.27
N GLU A 68 -3.43 -6.63 1.82
CA GLU A 68 -4.54 -6.94 2.70
C GLU A 68 -4.09 -7.33 4.11
N SER A 69 -2.78 -7.55 4.30
CA SER A 69 -2.22 -7.99 5.58
C SER A 69 -0.87 -7.35 5.90
N LYS A 70 -0.39 -7.55 7.15
CA LYS A 70 0.95 -7.12 7.57
C LYS A 70 2.03 -7.94 6.88
N GLU A 71 1.76 -9.20 6.57
CA GLU A 71 2.64 -10.10 5.85
C GLU A 71 2.86 -9.61 4.40
N ASP A 72 1.82 -9.08 3.76
CA ASP A 72 1.96 -8.42 2.45
C ASP A 72 2.89 -7.21 2.52
N ILE A 73 2.79 -6.43 3.60
CA ILE A 73 3.67 -5.28 3.84
C ILE A 73 5.12 -5.73 4.07
N GLU A 74 5.35 -6.77 4.88
CA GLU A 74 6.69 -7.34 5.07
C GLU A 74 7.30 -7.77 3.74
N GLU A 75 6.51 -8.45 2.90
CA GLU A 75 6.99 -8.92 1.62
C GLU A 75 7.31 -7.76 0.67
N ILE A 76 6.48 -6.71 0.61
CA ILE A 76 6.75 -5.51 -0.19
C ILE A 76 8.00 -4.79 0.32
N LEU A 77 8.16 -4.58 1.62
CA LEU A 77 9.34 -3.91 2.18
C LEU A 77 10.61 -4.71 1.87
N ARG A 78 10.61 -6.03 2.08
CA ARG A 78 11.76 -6.88 1.84
C ARG A 78 12.06 -7.03 0.35
N VAL A 79 11.12 -7.55 -0.42
CA VAL A 79 11.35 -7.93 -1.83
C VAL A 79 11.47 -6.70 -2.70
N HIS A 80 10.61 -5.69 -2.55
CA HIS A 80 10.67 -4.51 -3.42
C HIS A 80 11.73 -3.53 -2.91
N LEU A 81 11.62 -3.06 -1.67
CA LEU A 81 12.42 -1.92 -1.22
C LEU A 81 13.84 -2.29 -0.80
N VAL A 82 14.06 -3.49 -0.24
CA VAL A 82 15.39 -3.94 0.17
C VAL A 82 16.10 -4.69 -0.97
N GLU A 83 15.41 -5.64 -1.63
CA GLU A 83 16.03 -6.50 -2.65
C GLU A 83 15.92 -5.94 -4.08
N GLY A 84 15.08 -4.91 -4.33
CA GLY A 84 14.88 -4.31 -5.65
C GLY A 84 13.99 -5.11 -6.60
N GLY A 85 13.30 -6.15 -6.10
CA GLY A 85 12.40 -7.02 -6.85
C GLY A 85 10.94 -6.55 -6.90
N ARG A 86 10.04 -7.50 -7.18
CA ARG A 86 8.58 -7.29 -7.23
C ARG A 86 7.82 -8.44 -6.59
N VAL A 87 6.78 -8.09 -5.84
CA VAL A 87 5.88 -9.09 -5.24
C VAL A 87 4.76 -9.42 -6.22
N GLY A 88 5.02 -10.35 -7.14
CA GLY A 88 4.14 -10.64 -8.28
C GLY A 88 2.67 -10.87 -7.90
N ARG A 89 2.40 -11.64 -6.83
CA ARG A 89 1.04 -11.96 -6.36
C ARG A 89 0.24 -10.75 -5.87
N LEU A 90 0.92 -9.64 -5.54
CA LEU A 90 0.30 -8.43 -5.01
C LEU A 90 0.17 -7.33 -6.07
N LEU A 91 0.80 -7.50 -7.23
CA LEU A 91 0.80 -6.49 -8.28
C LEU A 91 -0.62 -6.23 -8.77
N ILE A 92 -0.92 -4.95 -8.93
CA ILE A 92 -2.09 -4.51 -9.66
C ILE A 92 -1.62 -4.27 -11.10
N GLU A 93 -2.18 -5.03 -12.04
CA GLU A 93 -1.92 -4.80 -13.46
C GLU A 93 -2.35 -3.36 -13.84
N ASN A 94 -1.43 -2.65 -14.51
CA ASN A 94 -1.75 -1.38 -15.10
C ASN A 94 -2.56 -1.67 -16.36
N ASP A 95 -3.85 -1.32 -16.32
CA ASP A 95 -4.72 -1.27 -17.50
C ASP A 95 -4.24 -0.17 -18.47
#